data_AF-A0A354BQI2-F1
#
_entry.id   AF-A0A354BQI2-F1
#
_cell.length_a   1.000
_cell.length_b   1.000
_cell.length_c   1.000
_cell.angle_alpha   90.00
_cell.angle_beta   90.00
_cell.angle_gamma   90.00
#
_symmetry.space_group_name_H-M   'P 1'
#
loop_
_entity.id
_entity.type
_entity.pdbx_description
1 polymer ?
#
loop_
_entity_poly.entity_id
_entity_poly.type
_entity_poly.pdbx_seq_one_letter_code
_entity_poly.pdbx_strand_id
1 'polypeptide(L)'
;WDASRGLLEKRAFTSTVDRLISAIKEQPLPDNVKAILLQLFEGKRPQRVQDLDGEYLKQVTGLPPAKAMRALTIAFGLVPAPTSKWPMSSLSSEAIERLVRGLTNPFDLLMNTDVASVLDIGTGDLSFAEELADQYGPQLHQRDRPLILHGVDRLDPQSQLGGPLHADSGRLHRLQQRQGLYFAFFGHQDVFNLNELDGRDLLAPRYTVATCWAPATPTFAYEPSRLSPAVIHEELQRT
;
A
#
# COMPACT_ATOMS: atom_id res chain seq x y z
N TRP A 1 6.40 -4.02 6.51
CA TRP A 1 7.02 -5.17 7.21
C TRP A 1 8.51 -5.27 6.89
N ASP A 2 8.96 -5.15 5.63
CA ASP A 2 10.39 -5.33 5.28
C ASP A 2 11.36 -4.30 5.88
N ALA A 3 10.94 -3.05 6.06
CA ALA A 3 11.74 -2.04 6.76
C ALA A 3 12.12 -2.42 8.21
N SER A 4 11.32 -3.26 8.88
CA SER A 4 11.65 -3.78 10.23
C SER A 4 12.75 -4.84 10.22
N ARG A 5 13.08 -5.44 9.06
CA ARG A 5 14.13 -6.47 8.95
C ARG A 5 15.51 -5.89 9.24
N GLY A 6 15.79 -4.69 8.72
CA GLY A 6 17.07 -3.98 8.95
C GLY A 6 17.30 -3.63 10.42
N LEU A 7 16.22 -3.39 11.16
CA LEU A 7 16.28 -3.08 12.60
C LEU A 7 16.70 -4.28 13.46
N LEU A 8 16.57 -5.51 12.94
CA LEU A 8 16.98 -6.73 13.63
C LEU A 8 18.38 -7.23 13.23
N GLU A 9 19.09 -6.52 12.35
CA GLU A 9 20.46 -6.85 12.00
C GLU A 9 21.41 -6.60 13.18
N LYS A 10 22.44 -7.45 13.32
CA LYS A 10 23.40 -7.40 14.44
C LYS A 10 23.99 -6.00 14.70
N ARG A 11 24.22 -5.22 13.63
CA ARG A 11 24.76 -3.85 13.72
C ARG A 11 23.79 -2.83 14.33
N ALA A 12 22.49 -3.03 14.13
CA ALA A 12 21.44 -2.10 14.56
C ALA A 12 20.70 -2.57 15.81
N PHE A 13 20.77 -3.87 16.13
CA PHE A 13 19.92 -4.53 17.11
C PHE A 13 19.97 -3.86 18.50
N THR A 14 21.15 -3.59 19.05
CA THR A 14 21.27 -2.96 20.38
C THR A 14 20.63 -1.57 20.42
N SER A 15 20.83 -0.77 19.37
CA SER A 15 20.20 0.55 19.23
C SER A 15 18.67 0.44 19.07
N THR A 16 18.20 -0.54 18.31
CA THR A 16 16.77 -0.85 18.18
C THR A 16 16.15 -1.21 19.53
N VAL A 17 16.82 -2.04 20.34
CA VAL A 17 16.36 -2.43 21.69
C VAL A 17 16.30 -1.22 22.61
N ASP A 18 17.35 -0.40 22.65
CA ASP A 18 17.38 0.82 23.49
C ASP A 18 16.23 1.78 23.10
N ARG A 19 16.00 1.99 21.80
CA ARG A 19 14.86 2.79 21.30
C ARG A 19 13.51 2.18 21.66
N LEU A 20 13.39 0.84 21.64
CA LEU A 20 12.14 0.15 21.91
C LEU A 20 11.79 0.25 23.39
N ILE A 21 12.77 0.09 24.27
CA ILE A 21 12.62 0.30 25.72
C ILE A 21 12.14 1.71 26.01
N SER A 22 12.73 2.74 25.39
CA SER A 22 12.28 4.12 25.56
C SER A 22 10.84 4.30 25.08
N ALA A 23 10.50 3.80 23.89
CA ALA A 23 9.15 3.91 23.33
C ALA A 23 8.09 3.20 24.21
N ILE A 24 8.40 2.02 24.78
CA ILE A 24 7.51 1.31 25.72
C ILE A 24 7.24 2.16 26.97
N LYS A 25 8.26 2.83 27.50
CA LYS A 25 8.14 3.68 28.70
C LYS A 25 7.28 4.92 28.42
N GLU A 26 7.48 5.55 27.26
CA GLU A 26 6.86 6.82 26.90
C GLU A 26 5.40 6.67 26.44
N GLN A 27 5.03 5.56 25.78
CA GLN A 27 3.67 5.38 25.30
C GLN A 27 2.65 5.19 26.43
N PRO A 28 1.37 5.60 26.24
CA PRO A 28 0.31 5.51 27.25
C PRO A 28 -0.27 4.08 27.33
N LEU A 29 0.55 3.13 27.78
CA LEU A 29 0.16 1.74 28.03
C LEU A 29 -0.15 1.51 29.51
N PRO A 30 -1.05 0.57 29.85
CA PRO A 30 -1.25 0.12 31.23
C PRO A 30 0.07 -0.35 31.87
N ASP A 31 0.29 -0.03 33.16
CA ASP A 31 1.56 -0.31 33.85
C ASP A 31 1.94 -1.79 33.87
N ASN A 32 0.95 -2.68 33.98
CA ASN A 32 1.16 -4.13 33.90
C ASN A 32 1.67 -4.55 32.51
N VAL A 33 1.17 -3.95 31.43
CA VAL A 33 1.63 -4.21 30.06
C VAL A 33 3.06 -3.69 29.88
N LYS A 34 3.37 -2.49 30.39
CA LYS A 34 4.73 -1.95 30.37
C LYS A 34 5.70 -2.86 31.11
N ALA A 35 5.34 -3.33 32.31
CA ALA A 35 6.18 -4.22 33.10
C ALA A 35 6.47 -5.53 32.35
N ILE A 36 5.45 -6.19 31.79
CA ILE A 36 5.59 -7.41 30.99
C ILE A 36 6.53 -7.19 29.79
N LEU A 37 6.34 -6.08 29.06
CA LEU A 37 7.17 -5.79 27.89
C LEU A 37 8.61 -5.40 28.25
N LEU A 38 8.82 -4.70 29.37
CA LEU A 38 10.16 -4.31 29.81
C LEU A 38 10.94 -5.50 30.40
N GLN A 39 10.25 -6.47 31.01
CA GLN A 39 10.84 -7.71 31.51
C GLN A 39 11.56 -8.50 30.41
N LEU A 40 11.13 -8.37 29.14
CA LEU A 40 11.82 -8.95 27.98
C LEU A 40 13.29 -8.49 27.84
N PHE A 41 13.61 -7.32 28.39
CA PHE A 41 14.92 -6.68 28.28
C PHE A 41 15.65 -6.57 29.63
N GLU A 42 15.08 -7.13 30.70
CA GLU A 42 15.72 -7.19 32.00
C GLU A 42 16.82 -8.26 32.00
N GLY A 43 18.05 -7.87 32.34
CA GLY A 43 19.21 -8.78 32.38
C GLY A 43 20.33 -8.36 31.44
N LYS A 44 20.97 -9.32 30.76
CA LYS A 44 22.07 -9.04 29.83
C LYS A 44 21.54 -8.32 28.61
N ARG A 45 22.18 -7.20 28.22
CA ARG A 45 21.86 -6.48 26.98
C ARG A 45 21.96 -7.43 25.78
N PRO A 46 20.83 -7.77 25.13
CA PRO A 46 20.84 -8.70 24.02
C PRO A 46 21.49 -8.03 22.80
N GLN A 47 22.35 -8.77 22.08
CA GLN A 47 23.04 -8.26 20.88
C GLN A 47 22.41 -8.78 19.58
N ARG A 48 21.54 -9.78 19.68
CA ARG A 48 20.76 -10.36 18.58
C ARG A 48 19.48 -10.96 19.12
N VAL A 49 18.52 -11.25 18.23
CA VAL A 49 17.21 -11.83 18.57
C VAL A 49 17.34 -13.14 19.35
N GLN A 50 18.37 -13.95 19.05
CA GLN A 50 18.59 -15.24 19.71
C GLN A 50 19.03 -15.12 21.17
N ASP A 51 19.43 -13.93 21.62
CA ASP A 51 19.82 -13.69 23.01
C ASP A 51 18.59 -13.40 23.91
N LEU A 52 17.38 -13.25 23.31
CA LEU A 52 16.12 -13.01 24.02
C LEU A 52 15.47 -14.33 24.45
N ASP A 53 14.67 -14.27 25.51
CA ASP A 53 13.80 -15.38 25.91
C ASP A 53 12.68 -15.57 24.87
N GLY A 54 12.86 -16.58 24.02
CA GLY A 54 11.96 -16.84 22.93
C GLY A 54 10.60 -17.41 23.34
N GLU A 55 10.56 -18.16 24.44
CA GLU A 55 9.29 -18.70 24.97
C GLU A 55 8.47 -17.60 25.62
N TYR A 56 9.12 -16.72 26.39
CA TYR A 56 8.46 -15.57 26.97
C TYR A 56 7.96 -14.59 25.89
N LEU A 57 8.75 -14.31 24.85
CA LEU A 57 8.29 -13.52 23.69
C LEU A 57 7.05 -14.12 23.04
N LYS A 58 7.03 -15.44 22.84
CA LYS A 58 5.89 -16.14 22.25
C LYS A 58 4.66 -16.12 23.16
N GLN A 59 4.85 -16.23 24.48
CA GLN A 59 3.76 -16.14 25.45
C GLN A 59 3.13 -14.74 25.47
N VAL A 60 3.96 -13.69 25.43
CA VAL A 60 3.49 -12.29 25.50
C VAL A 60 2.89 -11.81 24.18
N THR A 61 3.45 -12.22 23.04
CA THR A 61 3.05 -11.68 21.71
C THR A 61 2.30 -12.68 20.83
N GLY A 62 2.29 -13.96 21.15
CA GLY A 62 1.80 -15.03 20.28
C GLY A 62 2.71 -15.35 19.09
N LEU A 63 3.87 -14.70 18.97
CA LEU A 63 4.72 -14.75 17.78
C LEU A 63 6.12 -15.35 18.08
N PRO A 64 6.74 -16.05 17.11
CA PRO A 64 8.15 -16.42 17.21
C PRO A 64 9.08 -15.20 17.38
N PRO A 65 10.27 -15.34 17.99
CA PRO A 65 11.07 -14.19 18.47
C PRO A 65 11.36 -13.12 17.42
N ALA A 66 11.75 -13.52 16.21
CA ALA A 66 12.02 -12.56 15.13
C ALA A 66 10.75 -11.83 14.67
N LYS A 67 9.60 -12.52 14.62
CA LYS A 67 8.32 -11.89 14.26
C LYS A 67 7.81 -11.00 15.39
N ALA A 68 7.96 -11.43 16.64
CA ALA A 68 7.62 -10.66 17.83
C ALA A 68 8.38 -9.33 17.87
N MET A 69 9.71 -9.37 17.71
CA MET A 69 10.54 -8.16 17.70
C MET A 69 10.19 -7.22 16.53
N ARG A 70 9.89 -7.75 15.34
CA ARG A 70 9.40 -6.93 14.21
C ARG A 70 8.06 -6.29 14.51
N ALA A 71 7.12 -7.05 15.06
CA ALA A 71 5.80 -6.53 15.44
C ALA A 71 5.92 -5.43 16.50
N LEU A 72 6.76 -5.62 17.53
CA LEU A 72 7.01 -4.62 18.57
C LEU A 72 7.64 -3.35 17.97
N THR A 73 8.69 -3.47 17.14
CA THR A 73 9.30 -2.27 16.50
C THR A 73 8.31 -1.51 15.60
N ILE A 74 7.34 -2.19 14.98
CA ILE A 74 6.27 -1.55 14.22
C ILE A 74 5.25 -0.89 15.16
N ALA A 75 4.73 -1.62 16.14
CA ALA A 75 3.72 -1.14 17.08
C ALA A 75 4.18 0.09 17.87
N PHE A 76 5.47 0.14 18.20
CA PHE A 76 6.08 1.26 18.92
C PHE A 76 6.64 2.36 17.99
N GLY A 77 6.40 2.28 16.68
CA GLY A 77 6.76 3.34 15.73
C GLY A 77 8.27 3.52 15.49
N LEU A 78 9.07 2.48 15.74
CA LEU A 78 10.53 2.54 15.52
C LEU A 78 10.92 2.41 14.05
N VAL A 79 10.05 1.78 13.26
CA VAL A 79 10.16 1.78 11.80
C VAL A 79 9.78 3.18 11.33
N PRO A 80 10.70 3.93 10.71
CA PRO A 80 10.36 5.23 10.13
C PRO A 80 9.13 5.05 9.24
N ALA A 81 8.11 5.89 9.43
CA ALA A 81 7.09 6.01 8.41
C ALA A 81 7.83 6.36 7.10
N PRO A 82 7.54 5.67 5.98
CA PRO A 82 8.09 6.09 4.70
C PRO A 82 7.78 7.58 4.55
N THR A 83 8.81 8.41 4.39
CA THR A 83 8.64 9.83 4.08
C THR A 83 8.17 9.90 2.64
N SER A 84 6.89 9.66 2.43
CA SER A 84 6.30 9.78 1.12
C SER A 84 6.02 11.23 0.82
N LYS A 85 6.30 11.63 -0.42
CA LYS A 85 5.87 12.93 -0.94
C LYS A 85 4.34 13.07 -1.01
N TRP A 86 3.60 11.96 -0.93
CA TRP A 86 2.15 11.95 -1.09
C TRP A 86 1.43 12.22 0.24
N PRO A 87 0.42 13.10 0.26
CA PRO A 87 -0.37 13.34 1.45
C PRO A 87 -1.19 12.10 1.82
N MET A 88 -1.39 11.88 3.11
CA MET A 88 -2.24 10.82 3.64
C MET A 88 -3.41 11.43 4.39
N SER A 89 -4.60 10.85 4.23
CA SER A 89 -5.75 11.28 5.01
C SER A 89 -5.45 11.15 6.51
N SER A 90 -5.90 12.11 7.32
CA SER A 90 -5.85 12.05 8.78
C SER A 90 -6.93 11.16 9.39
N LEU A 91 -7.90 10.70 8.60
CA LEU A 91 -9.00 9.87 9.10
C LEU A 91 -8.53 8.48 9.52
N SER A 92 -9.13 7.98 10.61
CA SER A 92 -8.97 6.59 11.04
C SER A 92 -9.79 5.65 10.15
N SER A 93 -9.45 4.36 10.15
CA SER A 93 -10.19 3.35 9.39
C SER A 93 -11.67 3.25 9.83
N GLU A 94 -11.94 3.40 11.13
CA GLU A 94 -13.29 3.37 11.69
C GLU A 94 -14.12 4.59 11.27
N ALA A 95 -13.47 5.74 11.13
CA ALA A 95 -14.10 6.95 10.61
C ALA A 95 -14.46 6.79 9.13
N ILE A 96 -13.56 6.23 8.33
CA ILE A 96 -13.79 5.92 6.91
C ILE A 96 -14.96 4.93 6.77
N GLU A 97 -14.95 3.82 7.53
CA GLU A 97 -16.03 2.82 7.47
C GLU A 97 -17.40 3.44 7.76
N ARG A 98 -17.48 4.27 8.81
CA ARG A 98 -18.73 4.94 9.18
C ARG A 98 -19.23 5.87 8.09
N LEU A 99 -18.34 6.63 7.45
CA LEU A 99 -18.70 7.51 6.34
C LEU A 99 -19.22 6.70 5.16
N VAL A 100 -18.47 5.69 4.72
CA VAL A 100 -18.83 4.87 3.54
C VAL A 100 -20.20 4.21 3.71
N ARG A 101 -20.55 3.73 4.90
CA ARG A 101 -21.89 3.15 5.17
C ARG A 101 -23.05 4.11 4.96
N GLY A 102 -22.82 5.42 5.06
CA GLY A 102 -23.83 6.46 4.84
C GLY A 102 -23.87 7.02 3.42
N LEU A 103 -22.94 6.61 2.55
CA LEU A 103 -22.82 7.12 1.18
C LEU A 103 -23.52 6.18 0.19
N THR A 104 -24.26 6.76 -0.75
CA THR A 104 -24.86 5.99 -1.86
C THR A 104 -23.81 5.55 -2.85
N ASN A 105 -22.83 6.42 -3.13
CA ASN A 105 -21.66 6.11 -3.95
C ASN A 105 -20.40 6.12 -3.06
N PRO A 106 -19.64 5.02 -2.95
CA PRO A 106 -18.44 4.99 -2.12
C PRO A 106 -17.36 6.01 -2.55
N PHE A 107 -17.36 6.45 -3.81
CA PHE A 107 -16.42 7.47 -4.30
C PHE A 107 -16.75 8.89 -3.80
N ASP A 108 -17.96 9.13 -3.29
CA ASP A 108 -18.30 10.39 -2.60
C ASP A 108 -17.43 10.61 -1.35
N LEU A 109 -16.76 9.56 -0.85
CA LEU A 109 -15.77 9.65 0.21
C LEU A 109 -14.67 10.67 -0.13
N LEU A 110 -14.28 10.80 -1.41
CA LEU A 110 -13.25 11.76 -1.87
C LEU A 110 -13.58 13.21 -1.51
N MET A 111 -14.87 13.55 -1.47
CA MET A 111 -15.35 14.88 -1.08
C MET A 111 -15.36 15.09 0.43
N ASN A 112 -15.40 14.01 1.21
CA ASN A 112 -15.60 14.02 2.66
C ASN A 112 -14.29 13.79 3.46
N THR A 113 -13.17 13.53 2.80
CA THR A 113 -11.84 13.42 3.42
C THR A 113 -11.03 14.71 3.26
N ASP A 114 -9.89 14.80 3.93
CA ASP A 114 -8.90 15.86 3.76
C ASP A 114 -8.01 15.65 2.52
N VAL A 115 -7.69 14.38 2.21
CA VAL A 115 -6.95 13.98 1.01
C VAL A 115 -7.88 13.23 0.07
N ALA A 116 -7.95 13.62 -1.21
CA ALA A 116 -8.68 12.88 -2.23
C ALA A 116 -7.69 12.05 -3.05
N SER A 117 -7.57 10.77 -2.74
CA SER A 117 -6.61 9.88 -3.41
C SER A 117 -7.21 8.53 -3.78
N VAL A 118 -6.99 8.11 -5.02
CA VAL A 118 -7.50 6.86 -5.58
C VAL A 118 -6.35 6.04 -6.17
N LEU A 119 -6.32 4.76 -5.82
CA LEU A 119 -5.56 3.73 -6.53
C LEU A 119 -6.54 2.88 -7.34
N ASP A 120 -6.39 2.85 -8.66
CA ASP A 120 -7.15 1.98 -9.54
C ASP A 120 -6.24 0.89 -10.10
N ILE A 121 -6.57 -0.36 -9.78
CA ILE A 121 -5.79 -1.56 -10.11
C ILE A 121 -6.44 -2.27 -11.28
N GLY A 122 -5.66 -2.57 -12.32
CA GLY A 122 -6.17 -3.08 -13.58
C GLY A 122 -7.00 -2.01 -14.30
N THR A 123 -6.48 -0.79 -14.40
CA THR A 123 -7.12 0.41 -14.95
C THR A 123 -7.77 0.29 -16.34
N GLY A 124 -7.38 -0.71 -17.15
CA GLY A 124 -7.92 -0.95 -18.47
C GLY A 124 -7.77 0.25 -19.40
N ASP A 125 -8.89 0.67 -20.01
CA ASP A 125 -8.90 1.72 -21.01
C ASP A 125 -8.87 3.15 -20.43
N LEU A 126 -8.82 3.31 -19.10
CA LEU A 126 -8.90 4.57 -18.36
C LEU A 126 -10.23 5.32 -18.41
N SER A 127 -11.31 4.71 -18.93
CA SER A 127 -12.64 5.34 -18.93
C SER A 127 -13.10 5.72 -17.51
N PHE A 128 -12.90 4.85 -16.54
CA PHE A 128 -13.20 5.11 -15.14
C PHE A 128 -12.38 6.25 -14.54
N ALA A 129 -11.08 6.31 -14.87
CA ALA A 129 -10.21 7.40 -14.43
C ALA A 129 -10.67 8.76 -14.98
N GLU A 130 -11.11 8.79 -16.24
CA GLU A 130 -11.71 9.97 -16.89
C GLU A 130 -13.01 10.38 -16.20
N GLU A 131 -13.91 9.42 -15.93
CA GLU A 131 -15.18 9.67 -15.23
C GLU A 131 -14.97 10.24 -13.81
N LEU A 132 -14.06 9.66 -13.01
CA LEU A 132 -13.73 10.18 -11.68
C LEU A 132 -13.17 11.60 -11.75
N ALA A 133 -12.27 11.85 -12.71
CA ALA A 133 -11.66 13.17 -12.88
C ALA A 133 -12.68 14.22 -13.34
N ASP A 134 -13.66 13.84 -14.17
CA ASP A 134 -14.79 14.67 -14.58
C ASP A 134 -15.72 14.97 -13.42
N GLN A 135 -16.11 13.95 -12.67
CA GLN A 135 -17.11 14.07 -11.62
C GLN A 135 -16.61 14.84 -10.39
N TYR A 136 -15.40 14.52 -9.92
CA TYR A 136 -14.88 15.05 -8.65
C TYR A 136 -13.82 16.13 -8.82
N GLY A 137 -13.02 16.07 -9.90
CA GLY A 137 -11.87 16.95 -10.13
C GLY A 137 -12.20 18.45 -10.01
N PRO A 138 -13.23 18.99 -10.72
CA PRO A 138 -13.57 20.41 -10.64
C PRO A 138 -13.92 20.89 -9.23
N GLN A 139 -14.69 20.08 -8.49
CA GLN A 139 -15.16 20.45 -7.15
C GLN A 139 -14.06 20.37 -6.09
N LEU A 140 -13.13 19.43 -6.26
CA LEU A 140 -11.95 19.30 -5.42
C LEU A 140 -10.98 20.46 -5.69
N HIS A 141 -10.74 20.78 -6.97
CA HIS A 141 -9.86 21.89 -7.37
C HIS A 141 -10.34 23.25 -6.84
N GLN A 142 -11.65 23.51 -6.87
CA GLN A 142 -12.24 24.73 -6.28
C GLN A 142 -12.00 24.87 -4.77
N ARG A 143 -11.73 23.76 -4.07
CA ARG A 143 -11.40 23.71 -2.65
C ARG A 143 -9.90 23.68 -2.39
N ASP A 144 -9.07 23.95 -3.40
CA ASP A 144 -7.61 23.84 -3.36
C ASP A 144 -7.14 22.44 -2.91
N ARG A 145 -7.90 21.43 -3.28
CA ARG A 145 -7.62 20.02 -2.99
C ARG A 145 -7.45 19.29 -4.31
N PRO A 146 -6.24 18.88 -4.70
CA PRO A 146 -6.04 18.13 -5.92
C PRO A 146 -6.56 16.69 -5.75
N LEU A 147 -7.11 16.11 -6.81
CA LEU A 147 -7.38 14.68 -6.89
C LEU A 147 -6.06 13.96 -7.22
N ILE A 148 -5.66 13.00 -6.41
CA ILE A 148 -4.53 12.11 -6.72
C ILE A 148 -5.10 10.81 -7.27
N LEU A 149 -4.71 10.43 -8.48
CA LEU A 149 -5.21 9.23 -9.13
C LEU A 149 -4.05 8.46 -9.74
N HIS A 150 -3.77 7.28 -9.17
CA HIS A 150 -2.76 6.38 -9.67
C HIS A 150 -3.43 5.16 -10.30
N GLY A 151 -3.15 4.95 -11.57
CA GLY A 151 -3.55 3.78 -12.33
C GLY A 151 -2.42 2.77 -12.41
N VAL A 152 -2.70 1.49 -12.15
CA VAL A 152 -1.74 0.40 -12.31
C VAL A 152 -2.33 -0.64 -13.24
N ASP A 153 -1.59 -1.05 -14.27
CA ASP A 153 -2.02 -2.10 -15.19
C ASP A 153 -0.86 -3.01 -15.61
N ARG A 154 -1.22 -4.23 -16.01
CA ARG A 154 -0.32 -5.16 -16.69
C ARG A 154 -0.06 -4.72 -18.11
N LEU A 155 -1.06 -4.13 -18.77
CA LEU A 155 -0.92 -3.65 -20.15
C LEU A 155 -0.16 -2.32 -20.17
N ASP A 156 0.81 -2.25 -21.08
CA ASP A 156 1.45 -1.00 -21.44
C ASP A 156 0.67 -0.37 -22.61
N PRO A 157 0.15 0.86 -22.47
CA PRO A 157 -0.52 1.59 -23.55
C PRO A 157 0.35 1.74 -24.80
N GLN A 158 1.67 1.65 -24.68
CA GLN A 158 2.61 1.68 -25.80
C GLN A 158 2.83 0.32 -26.47
N SER A 159 2.32 -0.76 -25.87
CA SER A 159 2.39 -2.09 -26.45
C SER A 159 1.53 -2.19 -27.72
N GLN A 160 1.91 -3.08 -28.63
CA GLN A 160 1.10 -3.41 -29.81
C GLN A 160 0.14 -4.60 -29.54
N LEU A 161 0.26 -5.26 -28.38
CA LEU A 161 -0.37 -6.56 -28.11
C LEU A 161 -1.78 -6.52 -27.50
N GLY A 162 -2.29 -5.36 -27.06
CA GLY A 162 -3.59 -5.27 -26.39
C GLY A 162 -4.69 -4.55 -27.17
N GLY A 163 -4.41 -4.01 -28.36
CA GLY A 163 -5.43 -3.46 -29.28
C GLY A 163 -6.47 -2.57 -28.58
N PRO A 164 -7.79 -2.86 -28.67
CA PRO A 164 -8.85 -2.04 -28.09
C PRO A 164 -8.92 -2.07 -26.54
N LEU A 165 -8.10 -2.91 -25.90
CA LEU A 165 -8.04 -3.05 -24.43
C LEU A 165 -7.01 -2.12 -23.80
N HIS A 166 -6.21 -1.41 -24.61
CA HIS A 166 -5.26 -0.42 -24.12
C HIS A 166 -5.95 0.87 -23.73
N ALA A 167 -5.37 1.54 -22.74
CA ALA A 167 -5.62 2.95 -22.52
C ALA A 167 -5.39 3.73 -23.81
N ASP A 168 -6.42 4.43 -24.28
CA ASP A 168 -6.29 5.35 -25.41
C ASP A 168 -5.19 6.37 -25.08
N SER A 169 -4.20 6.50 -25.96
CA SER A 169 -3.10 7.46 -25.80
C SER A 169 -3.60 8.90 -25.69
N GLY A 170 -4.70 9.23 -26.39
CA GLY A 170 -5.36 10.53 -26.27
C GLY A 170 -5.92 10.74 -24.86
N ARG A 171 -6.65 9.75 -24.32
CA ARG A 171 -7.19 9.78 -22.95
C ARG A 171 -6.09 9.87 -21.90
N LEU A 172 -5.04 9.06 -22.03
CA LEU A 172 -3.85 9.12 -21.16
C LEU A 172 -3.27 10.54 -21.11
N HIS A 173 -3.06 11.15 -22.28
CA HIS A 173 -2.53 12.50 -22.35
C HIS A 173 -3.48 13.54 -21.75
N ARG A 174 -4.80 13.44 -22.00
CA ARG A 174 -5.80 14.33 -21.39
C ARG A 174 -5.77 14.26 -19.86
N LEU A 175 -5.69 13.07 -19.29
CA LEU A 175 -5.60 12.87 -17.84
C LEU A 175 -4.30 13.47 -17.27
N GLN A 176 -3.17 13.24 -17.92
CA GLN A 176 -1.86 13.77 -17.48
C GLN A 176 -1.78 15.31 -17.50
N GLN A 177 -2.51 15.97 -18.41
CA GLN A 177 -2.51 17.43 -18.56
C GLN A 177 -3.66 18.12 -17.81
N ARG A 178 -4.50 17.37 -17.10
CA ARG A 178 -5.71 17.90 -16.49
C ARG A 178 -5.40 18.73 -15.25
N GLN A 179 -5.94 19.95 -15.19
CA GLN A 179 -5.80 20.82 -14.02
C GLN A 179 -6.52 20.23 -12.80
N GLY A 180 -5.91 20.39 -11.63
CA GLY A 180 -6.45 19.86 -10.36
C GLY A 180 -6.35 18.34 -10.19
N LEU A 181 -5.68 17.65 -11.12
CA LEU A 181 -5.45 16.21 -11.09
C LEU A 181 -3.96 15.90 -11.06
N TYR A 182 -3.51 15.13 -10.07
CA TYR A 182 -2.23 14.43 -10.11
C TYR A 182 -2.48 13.01 -10.62
N PHE A 183 -2.25 12.81 -11.92
CA PHE A 183 -2.44 11.53 -12.56
C PHE A 183 -1.10 10.84 -12.86
N ALA A 184 -0.99 9.57 -12.50
CA ALA A 184 0.10 8.71 -12.95
C ALA A 184 -0.45 7.36 -13.39
N PHE A 185 0.07 6.84 -14.50
CA PHE A 185 -0.26 5.52 -15.02
C PHE A 185 1.00 4.67 -15.04
N PHE A 186 0.93 3.48 -14.45
CA PHE A 186 2.00 2.51 -14.38
C PHE A 186 1.58 1.24 -15.13
N GLY A 187 1.97 1.15 -16.40
CA GLY A 187 1.82 -0.06 -17.21
C GLY A 187 2.93 -1.06 -16.96
N HIS A 188 2.78 -2.27 -17.50
CA HIS A 188 3.75 -3.36 -17.35
C HIS A 188 4.03 -3.72 -15.88
N GLN A 189 3.00 -3.66 -15.04
CA GLN A 189 3.11 -3.95 -13.61
C GLN A 189 2.47 -5.29 -13.26
N ASP A 190 3.09 -6.03 -12.34
CA ASP A 190 2.38 -7.08 -11.63
C ASP A 190 1.44 -6.42 -10.60
N VAL A 191 0.14 -6.40 -10.92
CA VAL A 191 -0.89 -5.83 -10.06
C VAL A 191 -0.99 -6.49 -8.67
N PHE A 192 -0.39 -7.67 -8.47
CA PHE A 192 -0.30 -8.33 -7.17
C PHE A 192 0.99 -8.02 -6.40
N ASN A 193 1.98 -7.40 -7.05
CA ASN A 193 3.28 -7.07 -6.46
C ASN A 193 3.68 -5.62 -6.78
N LEU A 194 3.20 -4.71 -5.94
CA LEU A 194 3.46 -3.27 -6.09
C LEU A 194 4.74 -2.80 -5.38
N ASN A 195 5.57 -3.71 -4.86
CA ASN A 195 6.73 -3.37 -4.04
C ASN A 195 7.76 -2.51 -4.79
N GLU A 196 7.92 -2.71 -6.10
CA GLU A 196 8.84 -1.90 -6.91
C GLU A 196 8.35 -0.45 -7.09
N LEU A 197 7.04 -0.25 -7.20
CA LEU A 197 6.45 1.09 -7.28
C LEU A 197 6.52 1.80 -5.93
N ASP A 198 6.20 1.08 -4.85
CA ASP A 198 6.27 1.58 -3.47
C ASP A 198 7.71 1.92 -3.07
N GLY A 199 8.67 1.03 -3.38
CA GLY A 199 10.09 1.24 -3.11
C GLY A 199 10.71 2.45 -3.85
N ARG A 200 10.06 2.93 -4.92
CA ARG A 200 10.44 4.14 -5.67
C ARG A 200 9.65 5.39 -5.23
N ASP A 201 8.83 5.31 -4.19
CA ASP A 201 7.93 6.39 -3.73
C ASP A 201 7.03 6.95 -4.86
N LEU A 202 6.59 6.06 -5.75
CA LEU A 202 5.67 6.41 -6.84
C LEU A 202 4.21 6.30 -6.43
N LEU A 203 3.91 5.43 -5.45
CA LEU A 203 2.57 5.25 -4.89
C LEU A 203 2.44 6.01 -3.57
N ALA A 204 1.22 6.47 -3.27
CA ALA A 204 0.91 6.96 -1.94
C ALA A 204 0.95 5.78 -0.93
N PRO A 205 1.42 5.98 0.30
CA PRO A 205 1.48 4.90 1.30
C PRO A 205 0.08 4.42 1.71
N ARG A 206 -0.92 5.31 1.58
CA ARG A 206 -2.33 5.02 1.83
C ARG A 206 -3.20 5.88 0.93
N TYR A 207 -4.14 5.22 0.25
CA TYR A 207 -5.15 5.89 -0.57
C TYR A 207 -6.46 6.02 0.20
N THR A 208 -7.26 7.01 -0.18
CA THR A 208 -8.63 7.19 0.33
C THR A 208 -9.53 6.09 -0.19
N VAL A 209 -9.37 5.75 -1.47
CA VAL A 209 -10.05 4.64 -2.12
C VAL A 209 -9.02 3.80 -2.88
N ALA A 210 -9.13 2.48 -2.76
CA ALA A 210 -8.46 1.54 -3.66
C ALA A 210 -9.55 0.70 -4.35
N THR A 211 -9.47 0.58 -5.66
CA THR A 211 -10.50 -0.08 -6.49
C THR A 211 -9.87 -0.90 -7.61
N CYS A 212 -10.67 -1.78 -8.19
CA CYS A 212 -10.40 -2.50 -9.42
C CYS A 212 -11.67 -2.36 -10.26
N TRP A 213 -11.78 -1.26 -11.00
CA TRP A 213 -13.06 -0.87 -11.62
C TRP A 213 -13.16 -1.22 -13.10
N ALA A 214 -12.03 -1.46 -13.79
CA ALA A 214 -12.11 -1.69 -15.22
C ALA A 214 -13.05 -2.87 -15.55
N PRO A 215 -13.82 -2.76 -16.65
CA PRO A 215 -14.58 -3.90 -17.15
C PRO A 215 -13.62 -5.08 -17.33
N ALA A 216 -14.11 -6.30 -17.17
CA ALA A 216 -13.30 -7.52 -17.28
C ALA A 216 -12.60 -7.58 -18.66
N THR A 217 -11.42 -6.98 -18.76
CA THR A 217 -10.56 -7.12 -19.91
C THR A 217 -10.02 -8.55 -19.85
N PRO A 218 -9.89 -9.24 -20.99
CA PRO A 218 -9.34 -10.59 -21.05
C PRO A 218 -7.97 -10.75 -20.36
N THR A 219 -7.28 -9.66 -20.05
CA THR A 219 -6.05 -9.61 -19.25
C THR A 219 -6.19 -10.25 -17.85
N PHE A 220 -7.39 -10.25 -17.25
CA PHE A 220 -7.69 -11.04 -16.06
C PHE A 220 -8.03 -12.51 -16.37
N ALA A 221 -8.51 -12.80 -17.58
CA ALA A 221 -8.91 -14.14 -18.01
C ALA A 221 -7.72 -14.99 -18.51
N TYR A 222 -6.70 -14.36 -19.10
CA TYR A 222 -5.48 -15.00 -19.57
C TYR A 222 -4.35 -14.77 -18.57
N GLU A 223 -4.40 -15.46 -17.45
CA GLU A 223 -3.22 -15.62 -16.61
C GLU A 223 -2.44 -16.83 -17.14
N PRO A 224 -1.25 -16.66 -17.75
CA PRO A 224 -0.47 -17.81 -18.22
C PRO A 224 0.00 -18.70 -17.08
N SER A 225 -0.05 -18.25 -15.83
CA SER A 225 0.20 -19.09 -14.65
C SER A 225 -0.93 -20.09 -14.36
N ARG A 226 -2.12 -19.90 -14.92
CA ARG A 226 -3.25 -20.85 -14.83
C ARG A 226 -3.18 -21.95 -15.88
N LEU A 227 -2.43 -21.74 -16.95
CA LEU A 227 -2.20 -22.72 -18.01
C LEU A 227 -0.76 -23.21 -17.91
N SER A 228 -0.53 -24.51 -18.01
CA SER A 228 0.86 -24.99 -18.02
C SER A 228 1.57 -24.48 -19.29
N PRO A 229 2.90 -24.29 -19.26
CA PRO A 229 3.67 -23.94 -20.46
C PRO A 229 3.41 -24.89 -21.64
N ALA A 230 3.08 -26.16 -21.35
CA ALA A 230 2.71 -27.14 -22.36
C ALA A 230 1.41 -26.80 -23.10
N VAL A 231 0.38 -26.34 -22.38
CA VAL A 231 -0.91 -25.93 -22.99
C VAL A 231 -0.73 -24.70 -23.88
N ILE A 232 0.08 -23.74 -23.43
CA ILE A 232 0.41 -22.54 -24.23
C ILE A 232 1.14 -22.94 -25.52
N HIS A 233 2.11 -23.85 -25.42
CA HIS A 233 2.90 -24.30 -26.57
C HIS A 233 2.06 -25.10 -27.58
N GLU A 234 1.14 -25.96 -27.10
CA GLU A 234 0.25 -26.73 -27.97
C GLU A 234 -0.69 -25.83 -28.77
N GLU A 235 -1.23 -24.78 -28.15
CA GLU A 235 -2.15 -23.87 -28.85
C GLU A 235 -1.43 -22.95 -29.84
N LEU A 236 -0.22 -22.49 -29.52
CA LEU A 236 0.62 -21.73 -30.45
C LEU A 236 1.05 -22.54 -31.69
N GLN A 237 1.03 -23.88 -31.62
CA GLN A 237 1.26 -24.73 -32.79
C GLN A 237 0.00 -24.92 -33.65
N ARG A 238 -1.19 -24.62 -33.12
CA ARG A 238 -2.48 -24.75 -33.84
C ARG A 238 -2.85 -23.51 -34.66
N THR A 239 -2.43 -22.33 -34.23
CA THR A 239 -2.66 -21.03 -34.90
C THR A 239 -1.47 -20.62 -35.76
#